data_AF-A0A952Q2T2-F1
#
_entry.id   AF-A0A952Q2T2-F1
#
_cell.length_a   1.000
_cell.length_b   1.000
_cell.length_c   1.000
_cell.angle_alpha   90.00
_cell.angle_beta   90.00
_cell.angle_gamma   90.00
#
_symmetry.space_group_name_H-M   'P 1'
#
loop_
_entity.id
_entity.type
_entity.pdbx_description
1 polymer ?
#
loop_
_entity_poly.entity_id
_entity_poly.type
_entity_poly.pdbx_seq_one_letter_code
_entity_poly.pdbx_strand_id
1 'polypeptide(L)'
;MPNAPMPMPKANNPPLPNLVRVTIVLTEPPTSRFYAALHADAVYSAATISQAVASQLERINQQQEELIKVVSAPPIGGSVVLRMQSALNAVVVTVDASHLPWLRSLTVVKGIYRDEIHGRDSSVSTSNASSK
;
A
#
# COMPACT_ATOMS: atom_id res chain seq x y z
N MET A 1 -21.17 -58.47 1.06
CA MET A 1 -20.12 -57.65 1.70
C MET A 1 -20.20 -56.25 1.10
N PRO A 2 -20.52 -55.20 1.87
CA PRO A 2 -20.61 -53.85 1.32
C PRO A 2 -19.20 -53.29 1.06
N ASN A 3 -18.96 -52.81 -0.17
CA ASN A 3 -17.74 -52.10 -0.53
C ASN A 3 -17.63 -50.81 0.30
N ALA A 4 -16.55 -50.69 1.07
CA ALA A 4 -16.24 -49.45 1.77
C ALA A 4 -15.90 -48.35 0.73
N PRO A 5 -16.45 -47.14 0.87
CA PRO A 5 -16.10 -46.03 -0.01
C PRO A 5 -14.62 -45.65 0.18
N MET A 6 -13.88 -45.55 -0.92
CA MET A 6 -12.49 -45.11 -0.89
C MET A 6 -12.36 -43.68 -0.36
N PRO A 7 -11.32 -43.37 0.43
CA PRO A 7 -11.07 -42.02 0.90
C PRO A 7 -10.74 -41.11 -0.29
N MET A 8 -11.55 -40.06 -0.49
CA MET A 8 -11.23 -39.02 -1.45
C MET A 8 -9.95 -38.27 -1.01
N PRO A 9 -9.06 -37.91 -1.94
CA PRO A 9 -7.92 -37.07 -1.63
C PRO A 9 -8.42 -35.71 -1.11
N LYS A 10 -7.96 -35.32 0.08
CA LYS A 10 -8.20 -33.99 0.63
C LYS A 10 -7.68 -32.96 -0.37
N ALA A 11 -8.56 -32.08 -0.86
CA ALA A 11 -8.17 -30.94 -1.66
C ALA A 11 -7.18 -30.10 -0.85
N ASN A 12 -5.91 -30.09 -1.26
CA ASN A 12 -4.92 -29.14 -0.78
C ASN A 12 -5.34 -27.77 -1.30
N ASN A 13 -6.21 -27.07 -0.55
CA ASN A 13 -6.44 -25.66 -0.80
C ASN A 13 -5.08 -24.94 -0.67
N PRO A 14 -4.65 -24.17 -1.68
CA PRO A 14 -3.46 -23.35 -1.53
C PRO A 14 -3.65 -22.43 -0.31
N PRO A 15 -2.60 -22.17 0.48
CA PRO A 15 -2.68 -21.25 1.60
C PRO A 15 -3.25 -19.92 1.09
N LEU A 16 -4.26 -19.39 1.78
CA LEU A 16 -4.84 -18.10 1.46
C LEU A 16 -3.71 -17.05 1.43
N PRO A 17 -3.66 -16.18 0.40
CA PRO A 17 -2.65 -15.15 0.32
C PRO A 17 -2.71 -14.29 1.58
N ASN A 18 -1.55 -14.06 2.21
CA ASN A 18 -1.44 -13.28 3.45
C ASN A 18 -1.48 -11.80 3.09
N LEU A 19 -2.64 -11.35 2.63
CA LEU A 19 -2.86 -9.98 2.15
C LEU A 19 -2.77 -9.01 3.32
N VAL A 20 -1.90 -8.02 3.17
CA VAL A 20 -1.69 -6.94 4.12
C VAL A 20 -1.90 -5.61 3.45
N ARG A 21 -2.54 -4.69 4.16
CA ARG A 21 -2.60 -3.28 3.76
C ARG A 21 -1.35 -2.58 4.25
N VAL A 22 -0.68 -1.87 3.36
CA VAL A 22 0.54 -1.13 3.66
C VAL A 22 0.51 0.26 3.05
N THR A 23 1.06 1.22 3.77
CA THR A 23 1.38 2.55 3.28
C THR A 23 2.83 2.56 2.80
N ILE A 24 3.02 2.73 1.49
CA ILE A 24 4.33 2.86 0.87
C ILE A 24 4.63 4.35 0.74
N VAL A 25 5.60 4.83 1.52
CA VAL A 25 6.08 6.22 1.47
C VAL A 25 7.19 6.31 0.44
N LEU A 26 7.07 7.27 -0.47
CA LEU A 26 8.03 7.53 -1.53
C LEU A 26 9.13 8.50 -1.07
N THR A 27 10.26 8.49 -1.78
CA THR A 27 11.45 9.29 -1.44
C THR A 27 11.23 10.79 -1.64
N GLU A 28 10.48 11.19 -2.66
CA GLU A 28 10.19 12.60 -2.93
C GLU A 28 9.39 13.25 -1.80
N PRO A 29 9.75 14.46 -1.34
CA PRO A 29 8.97 15.19 -0.35
C PRO A 29 7.60 15.59 -0.93
N PRO A 30 6.57 15.72 -0.07
CA PRO A 30 5.29 16.26 -0.51
C PRO A 30 5.44 17.70 -1.01
N THR A 31 4.61 18.08 -1.99
CA THR A 31 4.67 19.37 -2.65
C THR A 31 4.58 20.56 -1.68
N SER A 32 3.85 20.40 -0.58
CA SER A 32 3.73 21.38 0.50
C SER A 32 5.07 21.73 1.16
N ARG A 33 5.92 20.72 1.42
CA ARG A 33 7.26 20.93 1.99
C ARG A 33 8.21 21.55 0.98
N PHE A 34 8.10 21.15 -0.28
CA PHE A 34 8.89 21.72 -1.38
C PHE A 34 8.56 23.20 -1.58
N TYR A 35 7.27 23.56 -1.61
CA TYR A 35 6.82 24.95 -1.68
C TYR A 35 7.34 25.78 -0.49
N ALA A 36 7.21 25.26 0.74
CA ALA A 36 7.69 25.96 1.93
C ALA A 36 9.21 26.21 1.89
N ALA A 37 9.99 25.26 1.36
CA ALA A 37 11.43 25.41 1.19
C ALA A 37 11.78 26.50 0.15
N LEU A 38 11.10 26.52 -0.99
CA LEU A 38 11.31 27.54 -2.03
C LEU A 38 10.87 28.93 -1.56
N HIS A 39 9.76 29.02 -0.82
CA HIS A 39 9.24 30.29 -0.33
C HIS A 39 10.06 30.86 0.83
N ALA A 40 10.80 30.02 1.56
CA ALA A 40 11.76 30.46 2.56
C ALA A 40 13.00 31.12 1.92
N ASP A 41 13.28 30.83 0.65
CA ASP A 41 14.36 31.43 -0.12
C ASP A 41 13.83 32.67 -0.87
N ALA A 42 14.20 33.87 -0.40
CA ALA A 42 13.67 35.15 -0.88
C ALA A 42 14.09 35.52 -2.32
N VAL A 43 14.80 34.63 -3.01
CA VAL A 43 15.39 34.86 -4.33
C VAL A 43 14.42 34.50 -5.47
N TYR A 44 13.41 33.67 -5.22
CA TYR A 44 12.54 33.17 -6.29
C TYR A 44 11.31 34.04 -6.53
N SER A 45 11.02 34.32 -7.80
CA SER A 45 9.75 34.94 -8.20
C SER A 45 8.58 33.96 -8.03
N ALA A 46 7.36 34.49 -7.83
CA ALA A 46 6.14 33.67 -7.74
C ALA A 46 5.92 32.77 -8.97
N ALA A 47 6.30 33.24 -10.16
CA ALA A 47 6.23 32.45 -11.40
C ALA A 47 7.21 31.26 -11.35
N THR A 48 8.45 31.49 -10.89
CA THR A 48 9.48 30.45 -10.73
C THR A 48 9.04 29.40 -9.71
N ILE A 49 8.50 29.83 -8.57
CA ILE A 49 7.97 28.92 -7.54
C ILE A 49 6.83 28.08 -8.12
N SER A 50 5.89 28.70 -8.84
CA SER A 50 4.75 27.99 -9.44
C SER A 50 5.19 26.93 -10.45
N GLN A 51 6.16 27.26 -11.31
CA GLN A 51 6.70 26.30 -12.27
C GLN A 51 7.44 25.15 -11.59
N ALA A 52 8.26 25.44 -10.57
CA ALA A 52 8.97 24.42 -9.82
C ALA A 52 8.01 23.48 -9.06
N VAL A 53 6.95 24.02 -8.47
CA VAL A 53 5.89 23.25 -7.82
C VAL A 53 5.15 22.36 -8.82
N ALA A 54 4.82 22.87 -10.00
CA ALA A 54 4.19 22.08 -11.06
C ALA A 54 5.08 20.91 -11.51
N SER A 55 6.37 21.16 -11.75
CA SER A 55 7.33 20.11 -12.09
C SER A 55 7.50 19.09 -10.96
N GLN A 56 7.47 19.52 -9.69
CA GLN A 56 7.52 18.60 -8.55
C GLN A 56 6.28 17.71 -8.49
N LEU A 57 5.09 18.27 -8.72
CA LEU A 57 3.84 17.52 -8.75
C LEU A 57 3.85 16.47 -9.87
N GLU A 58 4.36 16.83 -11.05
CA GLU A 58 4.49 15.90 -12.17
C GLU A 58 5.41 14.72 -11.83
N ARG A 59 6.58 14.98 -11.23
CA ARG A 59 7.50 13.92 -10.77
C ARG A 59 6.86 13.00 -9.74
N ILE A 60 6.14 13.56 -8.77
CA ILE A 60 5.40 12.78 -7.76
C ILE A 60 4.37 11.89 -8.43
N ASN A 61 3.59 12.42 -9.37
CA ASN A 61 2.58 11.66 -10.09
C ASN A 61 3.20 10.51 -10.90
N GLN A 62 4.30 10.77 -11.61
CA GLN A 62 5.01 9.74 -12.38
C GLN A 62 5.51 8.61 -11.48
N GLN A 63 6.14 8.92 -10.35
CA GLN A 63 6.61 7.91 -9.39
C GLN A 63 5.48 7.09 -8.78
N GLN A 64 4.36 7.75 -8.43
CA GLN A 64 3.19 7.03 -7.91
C GLN A 64 2.60 6.11 -8.97
N GLU A 65 2.50 6.54 -10.22
CA GLU A 65 2.00 5.71 -11.31
C GLU A 65 2.92 4.53 -11.62
N GLU A 66 4.24 4.74 -11.60
CA GLU A 66 5.21 3.67 -11.78
C GLU A 66 5.09 2.63 -10.67
N LEU A 67 5.04 3.07 -9.40
CA LEU A 67 4.82 2.17 -8.27
C LEU A 67 3.51 1.39 -8.42
N ILE A 68 2.44 2.04 -8.86
CA ILE A 68 1.13 1.39 -9.04
C ILE A 68 1.19 0.35 -10.15
N LYS A 69 1.79 0.66 -11.31
CA LYS A 69 1.98 -0.30 -12.40
C LYS A 69 2.75 -1.52 -11.92
N VAL A 70 3.81 -1.29 -11.15
CA VAL A 70 4.63 -2.34 -10.57
C VAL A 70 3.84 -3.21 -9.59
N VAL A 71 3.13 -2.59 -8.64
CA VAL A 71 2.37 -3.31 -7.60
C VAL A 71 1.21 -4.10 -8.20
N SER A 72 0.54 -3.57 -9.21
CA SER A 72 -0.62 -4.22 -9.83
C SER A 72 -0.27 -5.25 -10.90
N ALA A 73 0.97 -5.25 -11.40
CA ALA A 73 1.44 -6.26 -12.34
C ALA A 73 1.71 -7.63 -11.66
N PRO A 74 1.58 -8.74 -12.40
CA PRO A 74 2.13 -10.02 -11.97
C PRO A 74 3.64 -9.91 -11.73
N PRO A 75 4.21 -10.60 -10.72
CA PRO A 75 3.58 -11.58 -9.85
C PRO A 75 2.88 -11.00 -8.60
N ILE A 76 2.93 -9.69 -8.37
CA ILE A 76 2.45 -9.08 -7.12
C ILE A 76 0.93 -9.03 -7.06
N GLY A 77 0.29 -8.59 -8.15
CA GLY A 77 -1.17 -8.54 -8.26
C GLY A 77 -1.86 -7.71 -7.16
N GLY A 78 -1.17 -6.69 -6.65
CA GLY A 78 -1.65 -5.84 -5.57
C GLY A 78 -2.70 -4.82 -6.01
N SER A 79 -3.58 -4.45 -5.08
CA SER A 79 -4.62 -3.45 -5.32
C SER A 79 -4.27 -2.12 -4.66
N VAL A 80 -4.53 -1.02 -5.35
CA VAL A 80 -4.35 0.33 -4.82
C VAL A 80 -5.59 0.74 -4.05
N VAL A 81 -5.41 1.20 -2.82
CA VAL A 81 -6.51 1.68 -1.96
C VAL A 81 -6.66 3.19 -2.12
N LEU A 82 -5.56 3.95 -1.98
CA LEU A 82 -5.57 5.41 -2.11
C LEU A 82 -4.16 5.97 -2.37
N ARG A 83 -4.10 7.20 -2.89
CA ARG A 83 -2.86 7.99 -3.03
C ARG A 83 -2.88 9.15 -2.03
N MET A 84 -1.76 9.40 -1.37
CA MET A 84 -1.56 10.51 -0.44
C MET A 84 -0.47 11.44 -0.98
N GLN A 85 -0.72 12.75 -0.93
CA GLN A 85 0.23 13.77 -1.42
C GLN A 85 0.34 15.01 -0.51
N SER A 86 -0.61 15.22 0.41
CA SER A 86 -0.67 16.44 1.23
C SER A 86 0.37 16.50 2.35
N ALA A 87 0.42 15.45 3.19
CA ALA A 87 1.35 15.34 4.32
C ALA A 87 2.56 14.45 4.02
N LEU A 88 2.38 13.47 3.14
CA LEU A 88 3.37 12.49 2.70
C LEU A 88 3.14 12.24 1.21
N ASN A 89 4.21 11.95 0.48
CA ASN A 89 4.09 11.32 -0.83
C ASN A 89 4.00 9.80 -0.60
N ALA A 90 2.80 9.23 -0.67
CA ALA A 90 2.60 7.81 -0.36
C ALA A 90 1.47 7.16 -1.17
N VAL A 91 1.55 5.85 -1.33
CA VAL A 91 0.49 5.03 -1.93
C VAL A 91 0.11 3.94 -0.94
N VAL A 92 -1.18 3.81 -0.63
CA VAL A 92 -1.70 2.71 0.18
C VAL A 92 -2.11 1.59 -0.74
N VAL A 93 -1.58 0.39 -0.50
CA VAL A 93 -1.85 -0.79 -1.33
C VAL A 93 -2.19 -1.99 -0.45
N THR A 94 -2.93 -2.94 -1.02
CA THR A 94 -3.10 -4.28 -0.46
C THR A 94 -2.27 -5.25 -1.29
N VAL A 95 -1.33 -5.93 -0.67
CA VAL A 95 -0.39 -6.86 -1.31
C VAL A 95 -0.17 -8.09 -0.44
N ASP A 96 0.29 -9.19 -1.02
CA ASP A 96 0.75 -10.33 -0.22
C ASP A 96 2.01 -9.95 0.59
N ALA A 97 2.04 -10.33 1.87
CA ALA A 97 3.13 -10.03 2.79
C ALA A 97 4.51 -10.52 2.29
N SER A 98 4.54 -11.58 1.47
CA SER A 98 5.77 -12.11 0.88
C SER A 98 6.45 -11.14 -0.11
N HIS A 99 5.71 -10.18 -0.68
CA HIS A 99 6.26 -9.18 -1.60
C HIS A 99 6.82 -7.94 -0.89
N LEU A 100 6.62 -7.78 0.43
CA LEU A 100 7.10 -6.60 1.16
C LEU A 100 8.62 -6.41 1.13
N PRO A 101 9.47 -7.45 1.30
CA PRO A 101 10.92 -7.28 1.22
C PRO A 101 11.37 -6.75 -0.15
N TRP A 102 10.73 -7.23 -1.21
CA TRP A 102 11.00 -6.78 -2.57
C TRP A 102 10.56 -5.32 -2.77
N LEU A 103 9.35 -4.95 -2.33
CA LEU A 103 8.88 -3.56 -2.41
C LEU A 103 9.80 -2.59 -1.66
N ARG A 104 10.40 -3.02 -0.54
CA ARG A 104 11.39 -2.22 0.22
C ARG A 104 12.70 -2.00 -0.53
N SER A 105 13.02 -2.84 -1.51
CA SER A 105 14.25 -2.73 -2.30
C SER A 105 14.17 -1.70 -3.44
N LEU A 106 12.96 -1.21 -3.73
CA LEU A 106 12.75 -0.21 -4.78
C LEU A 106 13.34 1.15 -4.38
N THR A 107 14.16 1.75 -5.24
CA THR A 107 14.83 3.03 -4.99
C THR A 107 13.86 4.19 -4.69
N VAL A 108 12.67 4.13 -5.26
CA VAL A 108 11.63 5.15 -5.06
C VAL A 108 10.94 5.03 -3.69
N VAL A 109 11.13 3.92 -2.98
CA VAL A 109 10.49 3.63 -1.69
C VAL A 109 11.39 4.08 -0.55
N LYS A 110 10.91 5.06 0.23
CA LYS A 110 11.54 5.51 1.47
C LYS A 110 11.23 4.59 2.63
N GLY A 111 10.02 4.03 2.66
CA GLY A 111 9.60 3.15 3.74
C GLY A 111 8.24 2.51 3.49
N ILE A 112 8.00 1.39 4.15
CA ILE A 112 6.72 0.67 4.11
C ILE A 112 6.24 0.47 5.54
N TYR A 113 5.06 1.00 5.82
CA TYR A 113 4.40 0.91 7.12
C TYR A 113 3.16 0.03 6.95
N ARG A 114 2.99 -0.97 7.82
CA ARG A 114 1.73 -1.70 7.85
C ARG A 114 0.65 -0.75 8.33
N ASP A 115 -0.44 -0.70 7.57
CA ASP A 115 -1.65 -0.08 8.07
C ASP A 115 -2.21 -1.10 9.07
N GLU A 116 -1.88 -0.90 10.35
CA GLU A 116 -2.60 -1.56 11.43
C GLU A 116 -4.02 -1.01 11.37
N ILE A 117 -4.83 -1.60 10.48
CA ILE A 117 -6.26 -1.64 10.68
C ILE A 117 -6.36 -2.29 12.05
N HIS A 118 -6.59 -1.47 13.08
CA HIS A 118 -7.05 -1.96 14.36
C HIS A 118 -8.22 -2.85 14.00
N GLY A 119 -8.00 -4.16 14.09
CA GLY A 119 -9.07 -5.12 14.11
C GLY A 119 -9.94 -4.66 15.26
N ARG A 120 -11.05 -3.98 14.94
CA ARG A 120 -12.27 -4.32 15.66
C ARG A 120 -12.42 -5.80 15.39
N ASP A 121 -11.94 -6.58 16.33
CA ASP A 121 -12.41 -7.91 16.58
C ASP A 121 -13.94 -7.81 16.57
N SER A 122 -14.52 -8.07 15.41
CA SER A 122 -15.87 -8.58 15.29
C SER A 122 -15.84 -10.04 15.74
N SER A 123 -15.26 -10.32 16.91
CA SER A 123 -15.64 -11.45 17.71
C SER A 123 -17.02 -11.11 18.25
N VAL A 124 -18.03 -11.27 17.40
CA VAL A 124 -19.36 -11.61 17.90
C VAL A 124 -19.15 -12.94 18.59
N SER A 125 -18.90 -12.89 19.91
CA SER A 125 -19.11 -14.02 20.78
C SER A 125 -20.58 -14.38 20.62
N THR A 126 -20.84 -15.33 19.72
CA THR A 126 -22.05 -16.12 19.74
C THR A 126 -21.96 -16.94 21.02
N SER A 127 -22.34 -16.31 22.13
CA SER A 127 -22.60 -17.00 23.39
C SER A 127 -23.76 -17.94 23.10
N ASN A 128 -23.40 -19.17 22.75
CA ASN A 128 -24.30 -20.27 22.60
C ASN A 128 -24.80 -20.60 24.01
N ALA A 129 -25.83 -19.87 24.47
CA ALA A 129 -26.56 -20.19 25.68
C ALA A 129 -27.49 -21.36 25.37
N SER A 130 -26.91 -22.56 25.38
CA SER A 130 -27.63 -23.81 25.56
C SER A 130 -27.71 -24.10 27.07
N SER A 131 -28.81 -24.75 27.46
CA SER A 131 -29.17 -25.23 28.81
C SER A 131 -29.93 -24.19 29.66
N LYS A 132 -31.18 -24.40 30.05
CA LYS A 132 -31.87 -25.64 30.48
C LYS A 132 -33.36 -25.56 30.18
#